data_AF-A0A848M568-F1
#
_entry.id   AF-A0A848M568-F1
#
_cell.length_a   1.000
_cell.length_b   1.000
_cell.length_c   1.000
_cell.angle_alpha   90.00
_cell.angle_beta   90.00
_cell.angle_gamma   90.00
#
_symmetry.space_group_name_H-M   'P 1'
#
loop_
_entity.id
_entity.type
_entity.pdbx_description
1 polymer ?
#
loop_
_entity_poly.entity_id
_entity_poly.type
_entity_poly.pdbx_seq_one_letter_code
_entity_poly.pdbx_strand_id
1 'polypeptide(L)' 'MEMETVKLSEIVMKWFPDMLPFFRQNELNFKIVLRDGLSILEEDDAMEIIQYSICENQNQALLH' A
#
# COMPACT_ATOMS: atom_id res chain seq x y z
N MET A 1 -11.07 16.76 -8.11
CA MET A 1 -10.91 15.50 -7.36
C MET A 1 -9.65 15.67 -6.54
N GLU A 2 -9.74 15.54 -5.23
CA GLU A 2 -8.62 15.74 -4.32
C GLU A 2 -7.89 14.41 -4.17
N MET A 3 -6.79 14.24 -4.90
CA MET A 3 -5.99 13.02 -4.83
C MET A 3 -5.11 13.06 -3.59
N GLU A 4 -5.16 12.02 -2.78
CA GLU A 4 -4.34 11.87 -1.58
C GLU A 4 -3.20 10.90 -1.87
N THR A 5 -1.98 11.28 -1.54
CA THR A 5 -0.84 10.36 -1.62
C THR A 5 -0.51 9.84 -0.23
N VAL A 6 -0.70 8.54 -0.03
CA VAL A 6 -0.39 7.84 1.22
C VAL A 6 0.72 6.82 1.01
N LYS A 7 1.30 6.33 2.11
CA LYS A 7 2.24 5.21 2.06
C LYS A 7 1.50 3.89 2.24
N LEU A 8 2.07 2.81 1.71
CA LEU A 8 1.58 1.46 1.97
C LEU A 8 1.51 1.18 3.48
N SER A 9 2.48 1.67 4.26
CA SER A 9 2.45 1.57 5.72
C SER A 9 1.18 2.13 6.36
N GLU A 10 0.65 3.24 5.85
CA GLU A 10 -0.56 3.88 6.40
C GLU A 10 -1.80 3.01 6.13
N ILE A 11 -1.88 2.42 4.94
CA ILE A 11 -2.97 1.52 4.55
C ILE A 11 -2.92 0.25 5.39
N VAL A 12 -1.76 -0.38 5.47
CA VAL A 12 -1.56 -1.60 6.27
C VAL A 12 -1.83 -1.31 7.74
N MET A 13 -1.34 -0.20 8.29
CA MET A 13 -1.58 0.15 9.69
C MET A 13 -3.07 0.36 10.00
N LYS A 14 -3.85 0.88 9.05
CA LYS A 14 -5.29 1.11 9.21
C LYS A 14 -6.11 -0.18 9.15
N TRP A 15 -5.83 -1.05 8.18
CA TRP A 15 -6.66 -2.22 7.88
C TRP A 15 -6.09 -3.53 8.41
N PHE A 16 -4.78 -3.71 8.31
CA PHE A 16 -4.08 -4.96 8.62
C PHE A 16 -2.80 -4.72 9.44
N PRO A 17 -2.89 -4.09 10.63
CA PRO A 17 -1.72 -3.73 11.41
C PRO A 17 -0.86 -4.95 11.77
N ASP A 18 -1.47 -6.11 11.95
CA ASP A 18 -0.77 -7.38 12.19
C ASP A 18 0.13 -7.81 11.03
N MET A 19 -0.13 -7.33 9.80
CA MET A 19 0.70 -7.60 8.64
C MET A 19 1.94 -6.69 8.52
N LEU A 20 1.98 -5.54 9.23
CA LEU A 20 3.13 -4.62 9.22
C LEU A 20 4.51 -5.29 9.37
N PRO A 21 4.75 -6.20 10.34
CA PRO A 21 6.07 -6.81 10.53
C PRO A 21 6.47 -7.78 9.41
N PHE A 22 5.53 -8.19 8.54
CA PHE A 22 5.80 -9.11 7.44
C PHE A 22 6.29 -8.40 6.17
N PHE A 23 6.11 -7.08 6.09
CA PHE A 23 6.56 -6.27 4.95
C PHE A 23 7.98 -5.75 5.16
N ARG A 24 8.71 -5.56 4.05
CA ARG A 24 10.00 -4.88 4.06
C ARG A 24 9.80 -3.37 4.15
N GLN A 25 10.78 -2.66 4.74
CA GLN A 25 10.75 -1.19 4.78
C GLN A 25 10.61 -0.54 3.39
N ASN A 26 11.16 -1.15 2.33
CA ASN A 26 11.01 -0.60 0.97
C ASN A 26 9.56 -0.70 0.48
N GLU A 27 8.89 -1.82 0.75
CA GLU A 27 7.48 -2.05 0.39
C GLU A 27 6.58 -1.09 1.17
N LEU A 28 6.81 -0.95 2.49
CA LEU A 28 6.04 -0.05 3.35
C LEU A 28 6.16 1.43 2.94
N ASN A 29 7.28 1.83 2.32
CA ASN A 29 7.49 3.19 1.82
C ASN A 29 6.92 3.43 0.41
N PHE A 30 6.27 2.44 -0.20
CA PHE A 30 5.62 2.59 -1.50
C PHE A 30 4.52 3.65 -1.44
N LYS A 31 4.55 4.59 -2.39
CA LYS A 31 3.61 5.72 -2.45
C LYS A 31 2.41 5.35 -3.30
N ILE A 32 1.22 5.53 -2.75
CA ILE A 32 -0.05 5.14 -3.36
C ILE A 32 -0.91 6.38 -3.47
N VAL A 33 -1.48 6.60 -4.65
CA VAL A 33 -2.37 7.74 -4.92
C VAL A 33 -3.81 7.25 -4.85
N LEU A 34 -4.53 7.68 -3.81
CA LEU A 34 -5.95 7.41 -3.63
C LEU A 34 -6.75 8.57 -4.20
N ARG A 35 -7.78 8.24 -5.00
CA ARG A 35 -8.64 9.26 -5.62
C ARG A 35 -9.52 10.00 -4.61
N ASP A 36 -9.99 9.28 -3.61
CA ASP A 36 -10.96 9.75 -2.63
C ASP A 36 -10.40 9.75 -1.19
N GLY A 37 -9.11 9.42 -1.07
CA GLY A 37 -8.37 9.38 0.19
C GLY A 37 -8.52 8.08 0.99
N LEU A 38 -7.69 7.97 2.03
CA LEU A 38 -7.63 6.80 2.90
C LEU A 38 -8.88 6.65 3.77
N SER A 39 -9.62 7.74 4.00
CA SER A 39 -10.79 7.75 4.87
C SER A 39 -11.89 6.80 4.39
N ILE A 40 -12.15 6.78 3.08
CA ILE A 40 -13.23 6.00 2.47
C ILE A 40 -12.77 4.69 1.81
N LEU A 41 -11.47 4.41 1.82
CA LEU A 41 -10.93 3.17 1.29
C LEU A 41 -11.57 1.99 2.03
N GLU A 42 -12.01 0.96 1.33
CA GLU A 42 -12.59 -0.24 1.94
C GLU A 42 -11.51 -1.30 2.22
N GLU A 43 -11.81 -2.27 3.07
CA GLU A 43 -10.87 -3.35 3.44
C GLU A 43 -10.43 -4.17 2.21
N ASP A 44 -11.38 -4.47 1.31
CA ASP A 44 -11.14 -5.26 0.10
C ASP A 44 -10.20 -4.53 -0.87
N ASP A 45 -10.50 -3.26 -1.16
CA ASP A 45 -9.63 -2.38 -1.96
C ASP A 45 -8.24 -2.22 -1.33
N ALA A 46 -8.17 -2.06 0.00
CA ALA A 46 -6.90 -1.97 0.71
C ALA A 46 -6.06 -3.23 0.51
N MET A 47 -6.67 -4.41 0.54
CA MET A 47 -5.98 -5.68 0.29
C MET A 47 -5.46 -5.77 -1.15
N GLU A 48 -6.25 -5.36 -2.15
CA GLU A 48 -5.81 -5.33 -3.55
C GLU A 48 -4.60 -4.40 -3.74
N ILE A 49 -4.66 -3.20 -3.16
CA ILE A 49 -3.56 -2.22 -3.19
C ILE A 49 -2.30 -2.80 -2.54
N ILE A 50 -2.44 -3.50 -1.41
CA ILE A 50 -1.32 -4.12 -0.71
C ILE A 50 -0.66 -5.17 -1.61
N GLN A 51 -1.46 -6.09 -2.17
CA GLN A 51 -0.95 -7.14 -3.06
C GLN A 51 -0.25 -6.55 -4.29
N TYR A 52 -0.86 -5.54 -4.92
CA TYR A 52 -0.29 -4.86 -6.07
C TYR A 52 1.04 -4.19 -5.73
N SER A 53 1.11 -3.48 -4.60
CA SER A 53 2.33 -2.77 -4.16
C SER A 53 3.50 -3.72 -3.90
N ILE A 54 3.24 -4.90 -3.31
CA ILE A 54 4.25 -5.94 -3.10
C ILE A 54 4.74 -6.49 -4.44
N CYS A 55 3.80 -6.83 -5.34
CA CYS A 55 4.11 -7.42 -6.64
C CYS A 55 4.97 -6.48 -7.48
N GLU A 56 4.59 -5.20 -7.58
CA GLU A 56 5.34 -4.18 -8.31
C GLU A 56 6.74 -3.99 -7.74
N ASN A 57 6.89 -3.95 -6.42
CA ASN A 57 8.18 -3.83 -5.77
C ASN A 57 9.09 -5.04 -6.04
N GLN A 58 8.53 -6.26 -6.12
CA GLN A 58 9.28 -7.45 -6.50
C GLN A 58 9.65 -7.46 -7.99
N ASN A 59 8.76 -6.98 -8.86
CA ASN A 59 9.00 -6.89 -10.29
C ASN A 59 10.12 -5.88 -10.61
N GLN A 60 10.10 -4.72 -9.95
CA GLN A 60 11.20 -3.76 -10.03
C GLN A 60 12.54 -4.32 -9.52
N ALA A 61 12.52 -5.18 -8.50
CA ALA A 61 13.73 -5.84 -8.00
C ALA A 61 14.30 -6.91 -8.96
N LEU A 62 13.45 -7.52 -9.79
CA LEU A 62 13.85 -8.53 -10.78
C LEU A 62 14.38 -7.93 -12.09
N LEU A 63 14.06 -6.66 -12.37
CA LEU A 63 14.50 -5.94 -13.57
C LEU A 63 15.88 -5.27 -13.43
N HIS A 64 16.63 -5.56 -12.36
CA HIS A 64 17.93 -4.94 -12.05
C HIS A 64 19.10 -5.92 -12.11
#